data_AF-X0ZTT3-F1
#
_entry.id   AF-X0ZTT3-F1
#
_cell.length_a   1.000
_cell.length_b   1.000
_cell.length_c   1.000
_cell.angle_alpha   90.00
_cell.angle_beta   90.00
_cell.angle_gamma   90.00
#
_symmetry.space_group_name_H-M   'P 1'
#
loop_
_entity.id
_entity.type
_entity.pdbx_description
1 polymer ?
#
loop_
_entity_poly.entity_id
_entity_poly.type
_entity_poly.pdbx_seq_one_letter_code
_entity_poly.pdbx_strand_id
1 'polypeptide(L)'
;MNLIPSFRVPDDYSVDEYLKKLCYEGAKKRYESITKEIDRRIQRELEVIEKMGFSEYFLIVWDLIKFARNNSIRVGPGRGSAAGSIVSYLLGITDIEPLKYGLLFERFLNEERKGMPDIDIDFCYEKRNEVIRYVSKKYGDRRVAQLITFGTMAARQAIRDAGRVMEAPYAEVDRIAKMIPMELNVTIENSLNLVPDLKEVYENDKKIREVIDTAISLEGISRQDSIHAAGVVISSEDLYNY
;
A
#
# COMPACT_ATOMS: atom_id res chain seq x y z
N MET A 1 -12.54 11.88 -15.86
CA MET A 1 -11.09 11.86 -16.11
C MET A 1 -10.61 10.48 -15.74
N ASN A 2 -10.10 9.69 -16.69
CA ASN A 2 -9.57 8.35 -16.38
C ASN A 2 -8.11 8.54 -15.91
N LEU A 3 -7.84 8.25 -14.64
CA LEU A 3 -6.51 8.39 -14.03
C LEU A 3 -5.65 7.14 -14.23
N ILE A 4 -6.23 6.07 -14.78
CA ILE A 4 -5.54 4.80 -15.01
C ILE A 4 -4.62 4.97 -16.23
N PRO A 5 -3.32 4.62 -16.12
CA PRO A 5 -2.41 4.62 -17.26
C PRO A 5 -2.90 3.70 -18.37
N SER A 6 -2.74 4.12 -19.63
CA SER A 6 -3.14 3.26 -20.74
C SER A 6 -2.24 2.04 -20.86
N PHE A 7 -2.83 0.87 -21.15
CA PHE A 7 -2.07 -0.36 -21.35
C PHE A 7 -2.01 -0.74 -22.83
N ARG A 8 -0.81 -0.82 -23.40
CA ARG A 8 -0.62 -1.23 -24.80
C ARG A 8 -0.84 -2.74 -24.95
N VAL A 9 -1.89 -3.11 -25.67
CA VAL A 9 -2.18 -4.50 -26.10
C VAL A 9 -1.72 -4.72 -27.55
N PRO A 10 -1.60 -5.98 -28.02
CA PRO A 10 -1.32 -6.25 -29.43
C PRO A 10 -2.42 -5.69 -30.34
N ASP A 11 -2.06 -5.28 -31.56
CA ASP A 11 -2.92 -4.49 -32.45
C ASP A 11 -4.25 -5.19 -32.83
N ASP A 12 -4.31 -6.52 -32.73
CA ASP A 12 -5.50 -7.33 -33.03
C ASP A 12 -6.52 -7.42 -31.88
N TYR A 13 -6.29 -6.73 -30.76
CA TYR A 13 -7.13 -6.84 -29.58
C TYR A 13 -7.52 -5.48 -29.01
N SER A 14 -8.76 -5.37 -28.52
CA SER A 14 -9.10 -4.38 -27.50
C SER A 14 -8.49 -4.76 -26.13
N VAL A 15 -8.48 -3.81 -25.19
CA VAL A 15 -8.04 -4.06 -23.80
C VAL A 15 -8.87 -5.18 -23.16
N ASP A 16 -10.19 -5.12 -23.30
CA ASP A 16 -11.13 -6.09 -22.74
C ASP A 16 -10.99 -7.47 -23.38
N GLU A 17 -10.81 -7.52 -24.71
CA GLU A 17 -10.60 -8.76 -25.46
C GLU A 17 -9.27 -9.43 -25.06
N TYR A 18 -8.22 -8.63 -24.89
CA TYR A 18 -6.92 -9.14 -24.46
C TYR A 18 -6.96 -9.67 -23.02
N LEU A 19 -7.63 -8.95 -22.11
CA LEU A 19 -7.85 -9.41 -20.74
C LEU A 19 -8.62 -10.75 -20.73
N LYS A 20 -9.71 -10.83 -21.50
CA LYS A 20 -10.51 -12.06 -21.65
C LYS A 20 -9.65 -13.22 -22.16
N LYS A 21 -8.85 -13.00 -23.21
CA LYS A 21 -7.91 -14.00 -23.75
C LYS A 21 -6.97 -14.53 -22.66
N LEU A 22 -6.34 -13.64 -21.89
CA LEU A 22 -5.43 -14.02 -20.81
C LEU A 22 -6.13 -14.83 -19.71
N CYS A 23 -7.37 -14.47 -19.35
CA CYS A 23 -8.16 -15.24 -18.39
C CYS A 23 -8.42 -16.67 -18.87
N TYR A 24 -8.80 -16.86 -20.12
CA TYR A 24 -9.02 -18.21 -20.67
C TYR A 24 -7.72 -19.00 -20.84
N GLU A 25 -6.60 -18.35 -21.17
CA GLU A 25 -5.28 -18.99 -21.15
C GLU A 25 -4.87 -19.42 -19.73
N GLY A 26 -5.14 -18.58 -18.73
CA GLY A 26 -4.93 -18.89 -17.32
C GLY A 26 -5.81 -20.05 -16.86
N ALA A 27 -7.08 -20.07 -17.28
CA ALA A 27 -8.03 -21.12 -16.93
C ALA A 27 -7.58 -22.48 -17.45
N LYS A 28 -7.09 -22.55 -18.69
CA LYS A 28 -6.51 -23.78 -19.28
C LYS A 28 -5.27 -24.29 -18.54
N LYS A 29 -4.54 -23.41 -17.84
CA LYS A 29 -3.33 -23.78 -17.08
C LYS A 29 -3.65 -24.23 -15.65
N ARG A 30 -4.69 -23.64 -15.04
CA ARG A 30 -5.04 -23.86 -13.63
C ARG A 30 -6.13 -24.91 -13.43
N TYR A 31 -6.96 -25.15 -14.44
CA TYR A 31 -8.04 -26.12 -14.41
C TYR A 31 -7.82 -27.22 -15.45
N GLU A 32 -8.09 -28.47 -15.08
CA GLU A 32 -8.08 -29.60 -16.01
C GLU A 32 -9.17 -29.45 -17.09
N SER A 33 -10.32 -28.92 -16.71
CA SER A 33 -11.43 -28.59 -17.62
C SER A 33 -12.19 -27.36 -17.14
N ILE A 34 -12.64 -26.53 -18.09
CA ILE A 34 -13.44 -25.35 -17.80
C ILE A 34 -14.90 -25.77 -17.71
N THR A 35 -15.42 -25.92 -16.50
CA THR A 35 -16.83 -26.25 -16.26
C THR A 35 -17.73 -25.04 -16.57
N LYS A 36 -19.04 -25.28 -16.72
CA LYS A 36 -20.02 -24.20 -16.90
C LYS A 36 -20.02 -23.19 -15.74
N GLU A 37 -19.73 -23.65 -14.52
CA GLU A 37 -19.65 -22.78 -13.35
C GLU A 37 -18.44 -21.84 -13.43
N ILE A 38 -17.27 -22.37 -13.79
CA ILE A 38 -16.04 -21.59 -13.98
C ILE A 38 -16.25 -20.57 -15.10
N ASP A 39 -16.74 -21.01 -16.26
CA ASP A 39 -16.97 -20.13 -17.42
C ASP A 39 -17.95 -19.00 -17.09
N ARG A 40 -19.06 -19.32 -16.41
CA ARG A 40 -20.04 -18.32 -15.96
C ARG A 40 -19.42 -17.31 -14.99
N ARG A 41 -18.57 -17.76 -14.06
CA ARG A 41 -17.90 -16.86 -13.12
C ARG A 41 -16.91 -15.95 -13.85
N ILE A 42 -16.11 -16.47 -14.79
CA ILE A 42 -15.18 -15.68 -15.61
C ILE A 42 -15.92 -14.61 -16.39
N GLN A 43 -16.98 -14.99 -17.12
CA GLN A 43 -17.75 -14.05 -17.94
C GLN A 43 -18.38 -12.94 -17.10
N ARG A 44 -19.00 -13.30 -15.96
CA ARG A 44 -19.61 -12.32 -15.05
C ARG A 44 -18.58 -11.32 -14.51
N GLU A 45 -17.42 -11.79 -14.06
CA GLU A 45 -16.40 -10.88 -13.53
C GLU A 45 -15.81 -9.99 -14.62
N LEU A 46 -15.54 -10.53 -15.81
CA LEU A 46 -15.05 -9.75 -16.95
C LEU A 46 -16.05 -8.65 -17.38
N GLU A 47 -17.34 -8.97 -17.42
CA GLU A 47 -18.39 -7.99 -17.74
C GLU A 47 -18.42 -6.82 -16.74
N VAL A 48 -18.31 -7.12 -15.44
CA VAL A 48 -18.25 -6.09 -14.40
C VAL A 48 -16.98 -5.24 -14.54
N ILE A 49 -15.83 -5.87 -14.78
CA ILE A 49 -14.54 -5.17 -14.93
C ILE A 49 -14.56 -4.24 -16.14
N GLU A 50 -15.08 -4.71 -17.28
CA GLU A 50 -15.25 -3.93 -18.51
C GLU A 50 -16.21 -2.76 -18.29
N LYS A 51 -17.39 -3.02 -17.73
CA LYS A 51 -18.41 -1.99 -17.46
C LYS A 51 -17.92 -0.90 -16.50
N MET A 52 -17.07 -1.26 -15.54
CA MET A 52 -16.48 -0.31 -14.59
C MET A 52 -15.20 0.37 -15.14
N GLY A 53 -14.67 -0.05 -16.29
CA GLY A 53 -13.49 0.53 -16.92
C GLY A 53 -12.17 0.16 -16.24
N PHE A 54 -12.08 -1.02 -15.62
CA PHE A 54 -10.89 -1.46 -14.88
C PHE A 54 -10.02 -2.46 -15.63
N SER A 55 -10.31 -2.78 -16.89
CA SER A 55 -9.54 -3.78 -17.65
C SER A 55 -8.05 -3.42 -17.77
N GLU A 56 -7.73 -2.14 -18.01
CA GLU A 56 -6.34 -1.67 -18.05
C GLU A 56 -5.64 -1.87 -16.69
N TYR A 57 -6.34 -1.62 -15.59
CA TYR A 57 -5.79 -1.81 -14.25
C TYR A 57 -5.38 -3.27 -13.99
N PHE A 58 -6.24 -4.24 -14.36
CA PHE A 58 -5.90 -5.66 -14.27
C PHE A 58 -4.72 -6.04 -15.16
N LEU A 59 -4.65 -5.50 -16.38
CA LEU A 59 -3.53 -5.76 -17.30
C LEU A 59 -2.20 -5.18 -16.79
N ILE A 60 -2.22 -3.98 -16.21
CA ILE A 60 -1.05 -3.36 -15.56
C ILE A 60 -0.56 -4.31 -14.46
N VAL A 61 -1.44 -4.69 -13.52
CA VAL A 61 -1.09 -5.55 -12.38
C VAL A 61 -0.59 -6.92 -12.84
N TRP A 62 -1.28 -7.57 -13.79
CA TRP A 62 -0.85 -8.83 -14.40
C TRP A 62 0.57 -8.73 -14.98
N ASP A 63 0.85 -7.64 -15.70
CA ASP A 63 2.13 -7.43 -16.35
C ASP A 63 3.29 -7.23 -15.36
N LEU A 64 3.05 -6.51 -14.25
CA LEU A 64 4.03 -6.39 -13.16
C LEU A 64 4.39 -7.75 -12.57
N ILE A 65 3.38 -8.58 -12.33
CA ILE A 65 3.56 -9.91 -11.74
C ILE A 65 4.24 -10.84 -12.72
N LYS A 66 3.86 -10.79 -14.00
CA LYS A 66 4.51 -11.54 -15.08
C LYS A 66 5.99 -11.15 -15.20
N PHE A 67 6.31 -9.86 -15.20
CA PHE A 67 7.68 -9.37 -15.23
C PHE A 67 8.47 -9.90 -14.01
N ALA A 68 7.91 -9.77 -12.81
CA ALA A 68 8.55 -10.23 -11.58
C ALA A 68 8.85 -11.73 -11.63
N ARG A 69 7.87 -12.57 -11.98
CA ARG A 69 8.04 -14.02 -12.09
C ARG A 69 9.09 -14.39 -13.16
N ASN A 70 9.06 -13.75 -14.32
CA ASN A 70 10.04 -13.99 -15.40
C ASN A 70 11.48 -13.62 -15.01
N ASN A 71 11.66 -12.67 -14.09
CA ASN A 71 12.97 -12.23 -13.60
C ASN A 71 13.35 -12.86 -12.24
N SER A 72 12.69 -13.96 -11.85
CA SER A 72 12.94 -14.64 -10.58
C SER A 72 12.85 -13.71 -9.36
N ILE A 73 11.86 -12.81 -9.40
CA ILE A 73 11.44 -11.98 -8.28
C ILE A 73 10.22 -12.66 -7.67
N ARG A 74 10.32 -13.04 -6.38
CA ARG A 74 9.18 -13.64 -5.67
C ARG A 74 8.08 -12.61 -5.51
N VAL A 75 6.86 -13.04 -5.81
CA VAL A 75 5.62 -12.29 -5.62
C VAL A 75 4.84 -13.02 -4.52
N GLY A 76 4.25 -12.27 -3.59
CA GLY A 76 3.36 -12.84 -2.58
C GLY A 76 2.12 -13.49 -3.20
N PRO A 77 1.38 -14.33 -2.45
CA PRO A 77 0.20 -15.04 -2.94
C PRO A 77 -1.01 -14.14 -3.25
N GLY A 78 -0.87 -12.82 -3.09
CA GLY A 78 -1.95 -11.84 -3.07
C GLY A 78 -2.62 -11.76 -1.69
N ARG A 79 -3.08 -10.57 -1.30
CA ARG A 79 -3.84 -10.35 -0.05
C ARG A 79 -5.07 -9.48 -0.29
N GLY A 80 -5.90 -9.36 0.74
CA GLY A 80 -7.09 -8.51 0.72
C GLY A 80 -8.24 -9.10 -0.11
N SER A 81 -9.11 -8.23 -0.59
CA SER A 81 -10.32 -8.63 -1.30
C SER A 81 -10.04 -9.20 -2.70
N ALA A 82 -8.89 -8.88 -3.32
CA ALA A 82 -8.49 -9.38 -4.63
C ALA A 82 -8.54 -10.91 -4.76
N ALA A 83 -8.39 -11.66 -3.66
CA ALA A 83 -8.51 -13.12 -3.63
C ALA A 83 -9.93 -13.64 -3.97
N GLY A 84 -10.96 -12.79 -3.88
CA GLY A 84 -12.33 -13.14 -4.26
C GLY A 84 -12.62 -13.14 -5.77
N SER A 85 -11.67 -12.67 -6.58
CA SER A 85 -11.81 -12.60 -8.04
C SER A 85 -11.18 -13.82 -8.73
N ILE A 86 -11.99 -14.51 -9.55
CA ILE A 86 -11.46 -15.55 -10.44
C ILE A 86 -10.54 -14.95 -11.49
N VAL A 87 -10.81 -13.73 -11.96
CA VAL A 87 -9.92 -13.02 -12.89
C VAL A 87 -8.53 -12.81 -12.27
N SER A 88 -8.46 -12.35 -11.02
CA SER A 88 -7.18 -12.24 -10.30
C SER A 88 -6.46 -13.57 -10.17
N TYR A 89 -7.17 -14.64 -9.83
CA TYR A 89 -6.61 -15.99 -9.73
C TYR A 89 -6.03 -16.48 -11.08
N LEU A 90 -6.79 -16.31 -12.16
CA LEU A 90 -6.42 -16.78 -13.50
C LEU A 90 -5.25 -16.01 -14.11
N LEU A 91 -5.17 -14.71 -13.87
CA LEU A 91 -4.01 -13.89 -14.23
C LEU A 91 -2.79 -14.19 -13.34
N GLY A 92 -2.99 -14.94 -12.26
CA GLY A 92 -1.96 -15.25 -11.28
C GLY A 92 -1.58 -14.07 -10.39
N ILE A 93 -2.49 -13.11 -10.23
CA ILE A 93 -2.42 -12.02 -9.26
C ILE A 93 -2.59 -12.57 -7.85
N THR A 94 -3.52 -13.52 -7.70
CA THR A 94 -3.65 -14.32 -6.49
C THR A 94 -3.40 -15.79 -6.79
N ASP A 95 -3.00 -16.54 -5.76
CA ASP A 95 -2.82 -17.99 -5.85
C ASP A 95 -3.91 -18.79 -5.11
N ILE A 96 -4.91 -18.10 -4.55
CA ILE A 96 -6.08 -18.69 -3.88
C ILE A 96 -7.22 -18.85 -4.88
N GLU A 97 -7.75 -20.06 -4.98
CA GLU A 97 -8.87 -20.37 -5.87
C GLU A 97 -10.22 -19.95 -5.26
N PRO A 98 -10.92 -18.94 -5.81
CA PRO A 98 -12.09 -18.36 -5.14
C PRO A 98 -13.29 -19.29 -5.09
N LEU A 99 -13.56 -20.08 -6.14
CA LEU A 99 -14.73 -20.97 -6.18
C LEU A 99 -14.62 -22.09 -5.13
N LYS A 100 -13.43 -22.70 -5.01
CA LYS A 100 -13.16 -23.76 -4.02
C LYS A 100 -13.40 -23.31 -2.57
N TYR A 101 -13.11 -22.04 -2.26
CA TYR A 101 -13.26 -21.48 -0.91
C TYR A 101 -14.51 -20.60 -0.74
N GLY A 102 -15.40 -20.54 -1.75
CA GLY A 102 -16.63 -19.74 -1.70
C GLY A 102 -16.38 -18.23 -1.57
N LEU A 103 -15.27 -17.72 -2.10
CA LEU A 103 -14.91 -16.31 -2.02
C LEU A 103 -15.76 -15.46 -2.99
N LEU A 104 -16.23 -14.32 -2.49
CA LEU A 104 -17.16 -13.44 -3.18
C LEU A 104 -16.40 -12.34 -3.94
N PHE A 105 -16.69 -12.20 -5.23
CA PHE A 105 -16.12 -11.15 -6.08
C PHE A 105 -16.65 -9.77 -5.70
N GLU A 106 -17.90 -9.69 -5.26
CA GLU A 106 -18.60 -8.47 -4.88
C GLU A 106 -17.98 -7.78 -3.65
N ARG A 107 -17.18 -8.52 -2.87
CA ARG A 107 -16.37 -7.92 -1.79
C ARG A 107 -15.14 -7.18 -2.30
N PHE A 108 -14.69 -7.52 -3.50
CA PHE A 108 -13.57 -6.88 -4.17
C PHE A 108 -14.04 -5.75 -5.07
N LEU A 109 -14.95 -6.05 -5.99
CA LEU A 109 -15.45 -5.10 -6.96
C LEU A 109 -16.97 -5.25 -7.06
N ASN A 110 -17.68 -4.15 -6.87
CA ASN A 110 -19.14 -4.11 -6.88
C ASN A 110 -19.61 -2.94 -7.74
N GLU A 111 -20.47 -3.21 -8.73
CA GLU A 111 -21.03 -2.20 -9.62
C GLU A 111 -21.80 -1.08 -8.89
N GLU A 112 -22.47 -1.42 -7.79
CA GLU A 112 -23.26 -0.46 -7.01
C GLU A 112 -22.37 0.49 -6.19
N ARG A 113 -21.10 0.12 -5.96
CA ARG A 113 -20.13 0.92 -5.23
C ARG A 113 -19.01 1.35 -6.17
N LYS A 114 -19.11 2.57 -6.69
CA LYS A 114 -18.03 3.22 -7.45
C LYS A 114 -16.82 3.50 -6.55
N GLY A 115 -15.96 2.50 -6.38
CA GLY A 115 -14.66 2.61 -5.74
C GLY A 115 -13.62 1.95 -6.65
N MET A 116 -12.41 2.51 -6.66
CA MET A 116 -11.28 1.89 -7.35
C MET A 116 -10.94 0.57 -6.64
N PRO A 117 -10.79 -0.55 -7.36
CA PRO A 117 -10.30 -1.78 -6.75
C PRO A 117 -8.87 -1.57 -6.27
N ASP A 118 -8.57 -2.06 -5.07
CA ASP A 118 -7.22 -2.03 -4.52
C ASP A 118 -6.64 -3.44 -4.56
N ILE A 119 -5.59 -3.62 -5.37
CA ILE A 119 -4.81 -4.85 -5.47
C ILE A 119 -3.43 -4.63 -4.86
N ASP A 120 -3.30 -5.09 -3.62
CA ASP A 120 -2.03 -5.15 -2.92
C ASP A 120 -1.13 -6.28 -3.46
N ILE A 121 0.04 -5.91 -4.00
CA ILE A 121 1.04 -6.88 -4.49
C ILE A 121 2.32 -6.77 -3.67
N ASP A 122 2.74 -7.89 -3.11
CA ASP A 122 4.00 -7.98 -2.38
C ASP A 122 5.13 -8.44 -3.29
N PHE A 123 6.20 -7.65 -3.35
CA PHE A 123 7.45 -8.02 -4.01
C PHE A 123 8.57 -8.21 -2.99
N CYS A 124 9.52 -9.09 -3.29
CA CYS A 124 10.74 -9.24 -2.49
C CYS A 124 11.47 -7.90 -2.34
N TYR A 125 11.77 -7.50 -1.09
CA TYR A 125 12.34 -6.18 -0.78
C TYR A 125 13.67 -5.90 -1.50
N GLU A 126 14.51 -6.92 -1.68
CA GLU A 126 15.83 -6.80 -2.33
C GLU A 126 15.73 -6.46 -3.82
N LYS A 127 14.69 -7.00 -4.48
CA LYS A 127 14.52 -6.90 -5.93
C LYS A 127 13.41 -5.95 -6.36
N ARG A 128 12.70 -5.31 -5.42
CA ARG A 128 11.59 -4.37 -5.74
C ARG A 128 12.03 -3.24 -6.68
N ASN A 129 13.28 -2.77 -6.54
CA ASN A 129 13.83 -1.70 -7.38
C ASN A 129 13.92 -2.11 -8.86
N GLU A 130 14.04 -3.41 -9.16
CA GLU A 130 13.98 -3.91 -10.54
C GLU A 130 12.59 -3.74 -11.15
N VAL A 131 11.54 -4.00 -10.36
CA VAL A 131 10.15 -3.78 -10.76
C VAL A 131 9.89 -2.30 -10.99
N ILE A 132 10.34 -1.42 -10.08
CA ILE A 132 10.20 0.04 -10.24
C ILE A 132 10.88 0.52 -11.54
N ARG A 133 12.10 0.04 -11.82
CA ARG A 133 12.81 0.36 -13.07
C ARG A 133 12.08 -0.14 -14.30
N TYR A 134 11.49 -1.34 -14.24
CA TYR A 134 10.68 -1.88 -15.33
C TYR A 134 9.47 -0.99 -15.63
N VAL A 135 8.74 -0.60 -14.58
CA VAL A 135 7.56 0.28 -14.69
C VAL A 135 7.96 1.65 -15.24
N SER A 136 9.04 2.24 -14.74
CA SER A 136 9.53 3.54 -15.21
C SER A 136 9.90 3.51 -16.70
N LYS A 137 10.60 2.45 -17.14
CA LYS A 137 10.91 2.25 -18.56
C LYS A 137 9.67 2.05 -19.43
N LYS A 138 8.62 1.40 -18.89
CA LYS A 138 7.41 1.07 -19.64
C LYS A 138 6.44 2.24 -19.78
N TYR A 139 6.20 2.98 -18.69
CA TYR A 139 5.22 4.08 -18.64
C TYR A 139 5.86 5.46 -18.77
N GLY A 140 7.18 5.56 -18.67
CA GLY A 140 7.94 6.80 -18.76
C GLY A 140 8.35 7.33 -17.39
N ASP A 141 9.58 7.82 -17.28
CA ASP A 141 10.17 8.28 -16.02
C ASP A 141 9.42 9.48 -15.39
N ARG A 142 8.70 10.26 -16.19
CA ARG A 142 7.88 11.39 -15.70
C ARG A 142 6.50 11.00 -15.19
N ARG A 143 6.09 9.74 -15.42
CA ARG A 143 4.77 9.22 -15.06
C ARG A 143 4.80 8.26 -13.88
N VAL A 144 6.00 7.91 -13.40
CA VAL A 144 6.23 6.94 -12.34
C VAL A 144 7.06 7.60 -11.24
N ALA A 145 6.58 7.56 -10.01
CA ALA A 145 7.32 8.07 -8.86
C ALA A 145 7.05 7.24 -7.61
N GLN A 146 7.95 7.32 -6.65
CA GLN A 146 7.71 6.79 -5.31
C GLN A 146 6.96 7.82 -4.47
N LEU A 147 6.05 7.35 -3.62
CA LEU A 147 5.34 8.23 -2.69
C LEU A 147 6.30 8.77 -1.63
N ILE A 148 6.04 9.99 -1.17
CA ILE A 148 6.74 10.58 -0.01
C ILE A 148 6.11 10.07 1.28
N THR A 149 6.89 10.03 2.36
CA THR A 149 6.41 9.77 3.72
C THR A 149 6.95 10.86 4.63
N PHE A 150 6.07 11.49 5.40
CA PHE A 150 6.45 12.48 6.39
C PHE A 150 6.59 11.82 7.75
N GLY A 151 7.80 11.86 8.31
CA GLY A 151 8.06 11.46 9.68
C GLY A 151 7.66 12.58 10.64
N THR A 152 6.70 12.32 11.52
CA THR A 152 6.31 13.25 12.58
C THR A 152 7.12 13.01 13.86
N MET A 153 7.19 14.02 14.72
CA MET A 153 7.83 13.89 16.03
C MET A 153 6.95 13.06 16.96
N ALA A 154 7.31 11.80 17.19
CA ALA A 154 6.68 10.96 18.21
C ALA A 154 7.01 11.48 19.63
N ALA A 155 6.12 11.25 20.60
CA ALA A 155 6.23 11.67 22.01
C ALA A 155 7.66 11.62 22.58
N ARG A 156 8.30 10.45 22.53
CA ARG A 156 9.66 10.23 23.05
C ARG A 156 10.71 11.10 22.36
N GLN A 157 10.57 11.27 21.05
CA GLN A 157 11.50 12.07 20.25
C GLN A 157 11.28 13.56 20.49
N ALA A 158 10.03 14.00 20.66
CA ALA A 158 9.69 15.37 21.01
C ALA A 158 10.31 15.77 22.36
N ILE A 159 10.23 14.91 23.38
CA ILE A 159 10.87 15.13 24.69
C ILE A 159 12.40 15.26 24.55
N ARG A 160 13.03 14.37 23.78
CA ARG A 160 14.48 14.40 23.56
C ARG A 160 14.95 15.64 22.81
N ASP A 161 14.18 16.10 21.83
CA ASP A 161 14.54 17.28 21.04
C ASP A 161 14.28 18.58 21.83
N ALA A 162 13.17 18.67 22.57
CA ALA A 162 12.90 19.79 23.48
C ALA A 162 13.98 19.91 24.57
N GLY A 163 14.32 18.80 25.23
CA GLY A 163 15.34 18.77 26.27
C GLY A 163 16.73 19.17 25.76
N ARG A 164 17.06 18.86 24.50
CA ARG A 164 18.32 19.27 23.87
C ARG A 164 18.37 20.78 23.64
N VAL A 165 17.29 21.37 23.14
CA VAL A 165 17.20 22.83 22.89
C VAL A 165 17.25 23.61 24.20
N MET A 166 16.66 23.07 25.26
CA MET A 166 16.63 23.68 26.60
C MET A 166 17.88 23.35 27.45
N GLU A 167 18.91 22.75 26.86
CA GLU A 167 20.15 22.37 27.54
C GLU A 167 19.90 21.57 28.84
N ALA A 168 18.93 20.66 28.80
CA ALA A 168 18.68 19.71 29.87
C ALA A 168 19.66 18.53 29.76
N PRO A 169 20.12 17.94 30.88
CA PRO A 169 21.05 16.81 30.84
C PRO A 169 20.47 15.63 30.06
N TYR A 170 21.21 15.13 29.06
CA TYR A 170 20.73 14.06 28.17
C TYR A 170 20.26 12.80 28.92
N ALA A 171 20.99 12.39 29.96
CA ALA A 171 20.66 11.21 30.75
C ALA A 171 19.30 11.34 31.45
N GLU A 172 18.98 12.55 31.91
CA GLU A 172 17.71 12.84 32.55
C GLU A 172 16.57 12.87 31.52
N VAL A 173 16.76 13.57 30.41
CA VAL A 173 15.78 13.64 29.31
C VAL A 173 15.49 12.25 28.73
N ASP A 174 16.50 11.41 28.54
CA ASP A 174 16.31 10.04 28.04
C ASP A 174 15.58 9.15 29.05
N ARG A 175 15.81 9.35 30.36
CA ARG A 175 15.03 8.68 31.41
C ARG A 175 13.55 9.04 31.30
N ILE A 176 13.21 10.32 31.17
CA ILE A 176 11.82 10.78 31.02
C ILE A 176 11.20 10.25 29.72
N ALA A 177 11.92 10.34 28.60
CA ALA A 177 11.43 9.80 27.33
C ALA A 177 11.13 8.29 27.39
N LYS A 178 11.89 7.51 28.18
CA LYS A 178 11.64 6.08 28.37
C LYS A 178 10.40 5.77 29.22
N MET A 179 9.92 6.71 30.03
CA MET A 179 8.68 6.57 30.81
C MET A 179 7.43 6.59 29.94
N ILE A 180 7.48 7.19 28.75
CA ILE A 180 6.39 7.14 27.77
C ILE A 180 6.16 5.68 27.33
N PRO A 181 4.95 5.12 27.42
CA PRO A 181 4.65 3.75 26.99
C PRO A 181 4.99 3.47 25.52
N MET A 182 5.23 2.20 25.17
CA MET A 182 5.39 1.76 23.77
C MET A 182 4.07 1.26 23.20
N GLU A 183 3.15 2.20 22.99
CA GLU A 183 1.84 1.91 22.39
C GLU A 183 1.66 2.68 21.09
N LEU A 184 0.84 2.13 20.19
CA LEU A 184 0.48 2.80 18.94
C LEU A 184 -0.32 4.07 19.27
N ASN A 185 0.07 5.20 18.66
CA ASN A 185 -0.57 6.51 18.84
C ASN A 185 -0.57 7.04 20.28
N VAL A 186 0.44 6.65 21.09
CA VAL A 186 0.65 7.26 22.41
C VAL A 186 1.03 8.74 22.27
N THR A 187 0.45 9.59 23.13
CA THR A 187 0.77 11.02 23.22
C THR A 187 1.42 11.34 24.56
N ILE A 188 2.13 12.47 24.65
CA ILE A 188 2.73 12.93 25.91
C ILE A 188 1.63 13.21 26.94
N GLU A 189 0.54 13.86 26.55
CA GLU A 189 -0.59 14.16 27.43
C GLU A 189 -1.25 12.89 27.99
N ASN A 190 -1.49 11.88 27.14
CA ASN A 190 -2.03 10.61 27.60
C ASN A 190 -1.06 9.91 28.56
N SER A 191 0.25 9.98 28.28
CA SER A 191 1.27 9.39 29.14
C SER A 191 1.33 10.02 30.52
N LEU A 192 1.13 11.34 30.64
CA LEU A 192 1.05 12.04 31.93
C LEU A 192 -0.14 11.56 32.79
N ASN A 193 -1.24 11.16 32.16
CA ASN A 193 -2.40 10.61 32.87
C ASN A 193 -2.22 9.13 33.26
N LEU A 194 -1.45 8.37 32.45
CA LEU A 194 -1.29 6.92 32.61
C LEU A 194 -0.11 6.51 33.50
N VAL A 195 0.95 7.32 33.57
CA VAL A 195 2.20 6.96 34.24
C VAL A 195 2.42 7.88 35.46
N PRO A 196 2.14 7.40 36.69
CA PRO A 196 2.27 8.20 37.92
C PRO A 196 3.66 8.80 38.10
N ASP A 197 4.72 8.03 37.84
CA ASP A 197 6.10 8.50 37.95
C ASP A 197 6.41 9.66 37.00
N LEU A 198 5.85 9.65 35.78
CA LEU A 198 6.02 10.73 34.80
C LEU A 198 5.31 11.99 35.28
N LYS A 199 4.11 11.83 35.85
CA LYS A 199 3.33 12.93 36.44
C LYS A 199 4.04 13.54 37.65
N GLU A 200 4.62 12.70 38.51
CA GLU A 200 5.36 13.15 39.69
C GLU A 200 6.57 14.01 39.29
N VAL A 201 7.36 13.58 38.30
CA VAL A 201 8.49 14.40 37.83
C VAL A 201 8.00 15.71 37.20
N TYR A 202 6.93 15.66 36.42
CA TYR A 202 6.30 16.86 35.84
C TYR A 202 5.79 17.85 36.90
N GLU A 203 5.27 17.36 38.03
CA GLU A 203 4.76 18.19 39.13
C GLU A 203 5.87 18.75 40.05
N ASN A 204 6.98 18.03 40.20
CA ASN A 204 8.02 18.39 41.17
C ASN A 204 9.26 19.08 40.58
N ASP A 205 9.58 18.88 39.29
CA ASP A 205 10.73 19.50 38.65
C ASP A 205 10.29 20.56 37.62
N LYS A 206 10.57 21.84 37.94
CA LYS A 206 10.21 22.97 37.07
C LYS A 206 10.91 22.91 35.71
N LYS A 207 12.18 22.51 35.65
CA LYS A 207 12.94 22.47 34.40
C LYS A 207 12.39 21.35 33.50
N ILE A 208 12.05 20.20 34.09
CA ILE A 208 11.45 19.08 33.32
C ILE A 208 10.03 19.40 32.87
N ARG A 209 9.25 20.11 33.69
CA ARG A 209 7.94 20.62 33.25
C ARG A 209 8.05 21.45 31.98
N GLU A 210 8.94 22.44 31.97
CA GLU A 210 9.13 23.31 30.80
C GLU A 210 9.56 22.50 29.55
N VAL A 211 10.40 21.47 29.72
CA VAL A 211 10.77 20.54 28.65
C VAL A 211 9.55 19.77 28.13
N ILE A 212 8.72 19.24 29.02
CA ILE A 212 7.52 18.46 28.66
C ILE A 212 6.48 19.36 27.96
N ASP A 213 6.22 20.56 28.48
CA ASP A 213 5.29 21.52 27.87
C ASP A 213 5.73 21.93 26.46
N THR A 214 7.03 22.16 26.30
CA THR A 214 7.63 22.42 24.98
C THR A 214 7.47 21.21 24.07
N ALA A 215 7.73 20.00 24.59
CA ALA A 215 7.60 18.77 23.81
C ALA A 215 6.16 18.49 23.36
N ILE A 216 5.15 18.79 24.18
CA ILE A 216 3.73 18.69 23.80
C ILE A 216 3.44 19.58 22.58
N SER A 217 4.01 20.78 22.53
CA SER A 217 3.84 21.70 21.40
C SER A 217 4.57 21.23 20.13
N LEU A 218 5.59 20.37 20.26
CA LEU A 218 6.36 19.80 19.14
C LEU A 218 5.83 18.45 18.66
N GLU A 219 5.09 17.73 19.50
CA GLU A 219 4.52 16.42 19.19
C GLU A 219 3.64 16.49 17.94
N GLY A 220 3.83 15.54 17.02
CA GLY A 220 3.06 15.45 15.79
C GLY A 220 3.50 16.39 14.67
N ILE A 221 4.40 17.35 14.91
CA ILE A 221 4.95 18.20 13.85
C ILE A 221 5.77 17.35 12.87
N SER A 222 5.61 17.63 11.58
CA SER A 222 6.43 17.01 10.52
C SER A 222 7.88 17.45 10.64
N ARG A 223 8.80 16.49 10.75
CA ARG A 223 10.22 16.75 10.98
C ARG A 223 11.09 16.51 9.76
N GLN A 224 10.79 15.43 9.04
CA GLN A 224 11.59 14.99 7.91
C GLN A 224 10.70 14.31 6.89
N ASP A 225 11.09 14.41 5.62
CA ASP A 225 10.57 13.60 4.55
C ASP A 225 11.50 12.42 4.26
N SER A 226 10.90 11.33 3.77
CA SER A 226 11.61 10.15 3.28
C SER A 226 10.79 9.51 2.16
N ILE A 227 11.40 8.58 1.43
CA ILE A 227 10.72 7.83 0.38
C ILE A 227 9.90 6.71 1.04
N HIS A 228 8.62 6.61 0.68
CA HIS A 228 7.73 5.56 1.15
C HIS A 228 8.30 4.19 0.81
N ALA A 229 8.28 3.28 1.80
CA ALA A 229 8.92 1.98 1.65
C ALA A 229 8.30 1.14 0.53
N ALA A 230 6.99 1.26 0.27
CA ALA A 230 6.27 0.41 -0.69
C ALA A 230 5.51 1.18 -1.78
N GLY A 231 5.45 2.51 -1.70
CA GLY A 231 4.46 3.30 -2.41
C GLY A 231 5.02 3.73 -3.75
N VAL A 232 4.39 3.32 -4.85
CA VAL A 232 4.73 3.74 -6.20
C VAL A 232 3.45 4.19 -6.89
N VAL A 233 3.48 5.38 -7.49
CA VAL A 233 2.40 5.91 -8.31
C VAL A 233 2.76 5.74 -9.79
N ILE A 234 1.77 5.35 -10.59
CA ILE A 234 1.85 5.30 -12.06
C ILE A 234 0.68 6.13 -12.56
N SER A 235 0.95 7.10 -13.41
CA SER A 235 -0.04 8.05 -13.92
C SER A 235 -0.22 7.95 -15.43
N SER A 236 -1.38 8.40 -15.93
CA SER A 236 -1.66 8.42 -17.37
C SER A 236 -0.95 9.57 -18.09
N GLU A 237 -0.78 10.70 -17.41
CA GLU A 237 -0.01 11.86 -17.87
C GLU A 237 1.28 12.04 -17.05
N ASP A 238 2.04 13.10 -17.32
CA ASP A 238 3.21 13.40 -16.49
C ASP A 238 2.78 13.86 -15.09
N LEU A 239 3.49 13.41 -14.05
CA LEU A 239 3.07 13.57 -12.66
C LEU A 239 2.90 15.02 -12.19
N TYR A 240 3.58 15.99 -12.81
CA TYR A 240 3.42 17.42 -12.47
C TYR A 240 2.13 18.05 -12.99
N ASN A 241 1.32 17.31 -13.77
CA ASN A 241 -0.01 17.74 -14.19
C ASN A 241 -1.10 17.45 -13.13
N TYR A 242 -0.75 16.74 -12.05
CA TYR A 242 -1.64 16.43 -10.91
C TYR A 242 -1.25 17.26 -9.69
#